data_AF-T0YDQ2-F1
#
_entry.id   AF-T0YDQ2-F1
#
_cell.length_a   1.000
_cell.length_b   1.000
_cell.length_c   1.000
_cell.angle_alpha   90.00
_cell.angle_beta   90.00
_cell.angle_gamma   90.00
#
_symmetry.space_group_name_H-M   'P 1'
#
loop_
_entity.id
_entity.type
_entity.pdbx_description
1 polymer ?
#
loop_
_entity_poly.entity_id
_entity_poly.type
_entity_poly.pdbx_seq_one_letter_code
_entity_poly.pdbx_strand_id
1 'polypeptide(L)'
;ASIDDPPTAIPPHARSFLRQRILPQLGRHWPEASAALLHVARLQRAVADDLARRGAEALRTLLDAPTQTLDVTAWLALPDLLRAPVLACWLHPLGLDVPSSAQRGALQTMLREAARDR
;
A
#
# COMPACT_ATOMS: atom_id res chain seq x y z
N ALA A 1 -7.83 27.52 0.65
CA ALA A 1 -8.45 26.19 0.50
C ALA A 1 -7.35 25.17 0.78
N SER A 2 -7.44 24.44 1.90
CA SER A 2 -6.42 23.45 2.29
C SER A 2 -6.82 22.11 1.69
N ILE A 3 -5.86 21.49 1.00
CA ILE A 3 -5.97 20.21 0.30
C ILE A 3 -6.08 19.09 1.34
N ASP A 4 -7.05 18.20 1.14
CA ASP A 4 -7.27 16.98 1.94
C ASP A 4 -6.10 16.00 1.73
N ASP A 5 -5.24 15.86 2.74
CA ASP A 5 -4.38 14.67 2.89
C ASP A 5 -5.25 13.51 3.40
N PRO A 6 -5.11 12.27 2.87
CA PRO A 6 -5.85 11.12 3.38
C PRO A 6 -5.46 10.84 4.85
N PRO A 7 -6.43 10.58 5.74
CA PRO A 7 -6.16 10.52 7.17
C PRO A 7 -5.46 9.22 7.54
N THR A 8 -4.13 9.25 7.64
CA THR A 8 -3.43 8.44 8.65
C THR A 8 -3.32 9.24 9.95
N ALA A 9 -4.37 10.01 10.29
CA ALA A 9 -4.47 10.69 11.56
C ALA A 9 -5.01 9.68 12.58
N ILE A 10 -4.12 8.88 13.18
CA ILE A 10 -4.45 8.22 14.44
C ILE A 10 -4.85 9.35 15.39
N PRO A 11 -6.10 9.38 15.90
CA PRO A 11 -6.50 10.47 16.74
C PRO A 11 -5.53 10.61 17.93
N PRO A 12 -5.20 11.83 18.38
CA PRO A 12 -4.27 12.03 19.51
C PRO A 12 -4.68 11.22 20.75
N HIS A 13 -5.98 10.99 20.92
CA HIS A 13 -6.55 10.14 21.97
C HIS A 13 -6.20 8.65 21.78
N ALA A 14 -6.21 8.12 20.57
CA ALA A 14 -5.93 6.71 20.30
C ALA A 14 -4.45 6.37 20.54
N ARG A 15 -3.52 7.23 20.10
CA ARG A 15 -2.08 7.05 20.38
C ARG A 15 -1.79 7.15 21.87
N SER A 16 -2.40 8.12 22.55
CA SER A 16 -2.22 8.30 24.00
C SER A 16 -2.79 7.12 24.78
N PHE A 17 -3.98 6.63 24.41
CA PHE A 17 -4.60 5.46 25.00
C PHE A 17 -3.75 4.19 24.81
N LEU A 18 -3.26 3.94 23.59
CA LEU A 18 -2.40 2.79 23.31
C LEU A 18 -1.13 2.81 24.18
N ARG A 19 -0.46 3.96 24.27
CA ARG A 19 0.77 4.12 25.06
C ARG A 19 0.53 4.02 26.57
N GLN A 20 -0.55 4.60 27.08
CA GLN A 20 -0.78 4.71 28.52
C GLN A 20 -1.55 3.52 29.10
N ARG A 21 -2.39 2.84 28.31
CA ARG A 21 -3.25 1.76 28.80
C ARG A 21 -2.87 0.39 28.26
N ILE A 22 -2.67 0.28 26.94
CA ILE A 22 -2.48 -1.04 26.31
C ILE A 22 -1.05 -1.55 26.46
N LEU A 23 -0.04 -0.77 26.06
CA LEU A 23 1.36 -1.21 26.09
C LEU A 23 1.85 -1.62 27.49
N PRO A 24 1.52 -0.90 28.59
CA PRO A 24 1.93 -1.32 29.93
C PRO A 24 1.28 -2.64 30.37
N GLN A 25 0.01 -2.88 30.01
CA GLN A 25 -0.66 -4.14 30.30
C GLN A 25 -0.02 -5.31 29.54
N LEU A 26 0.31 -5.09 28.27
CA LEU A 26 1.00 -6.10 27.45
C LEU A 26 2.38 -6.44 28.03
N GLY A 27 3.13 -5.43 28.46
CA GLY A 27 4.46 -5.60 29.07
C GLY A 27 4.47 -6.38 30.39
N ARG A 28 3.35 -6.41 31.13
CA ARG A 28 3.23 -7.21 32.37
C ARG A 28 3.23 -8.71 32.12
N HIS A 29 2.64 -9.15 31.01
CA HIS A 29 2.54 -10.57 30.64
C HIS A 29 3.64 -10.98 29.64
N TRP A 30 4.09 -10.05 28.80
CA TRP A 30 5.14 -10.25 27.80
C TRP A 30 6.12 -9.07 27.83
N PRO A 31 7.18 -9.12 28.65
CA PRO A 31 8.15 -8.03 28.81
C PRO A 31 8.76 -7.57 27.48
N GLU A 32 8.99 -8.50 26.56
CA GLU A 32 9.62 -8.25 25.25
C GLU A 32 8.64 -7.75 24.17
N ALA A 33 7.36 -7.56 24.48
CA ALA A 33 6.33 -7.28 23.46
C ALA A 33 6.64 -6.03 22.63
N SER A 34 7.13 -4.97 23.26
CA SER A 34 7.49 -3.73 22.54
C SER A 34 8.70 -3.93 21.61
N ALA A 35 9.69 -4.71 22.04
CA ALA A 35 10.85 -5.05 21.22
C ALA A 35 10.44 -5.95 20.03
N ALA A 36 9.59 -6.94 20.26
CA ALA A 36 9.04 -7.81 19.22
C ALA A 36 8.21 -7.03 18.19
N LEU A 37 7.31 -6.13 18.63
CA LEU A 37 6.53 -5.26 17.74
C LEU A 37 7.43 -4.35 16.90
N LEU A 38 8.45 -3.76 17.50
CA LEU A 38 9.42 -2.93 16.78
C LEU A 38 10.23 -3.75 15.76
N HIS A 39 10.62 -4.97 16.11
CA HIS A 39 11.31 -5.87 15.19
C HIS A 39 10.45 -6.20 13.97
N VAL A 40 9.19 -6.60 14.19
CA VAL A 40 8.25 -6.90 13.09
C VAL A 40 7.98 -5.65 12.25
N ALA A 41 7.80 -4.47 12.86
CA ALA A 41 7.60 -3.23 12.13
C ALA A 41 8.79 -2.87 11.22
N ARG A 42 10.03 -3.11 11.68
CA ARG A 42 11.25 -2.92 10.87
C ARG A 42 11.31 -3.91 9.70
N LEU A 43 11.00 -5.18 9.94
CA LEU A 43 10.94 -6.18 8.88
C LEU A 43 9.88 -5.83 7.83
N GLN A 44 8.69 -5.42 8.27
CA GLN A 44 7.61 -4.99 7.38
C GLN A 44 8.00 -3.76 6.56
N ARG A 45 8.71 -2.79 7.15
CA ARG A 45 9.26 -1.65 6.39
C ARG A 45 10.23 -2.12 5.30
N ALA A 46 11.20 -2.97 5.65
CA ALA A 46 12.17 -3.48 4.68
C ALA A 46 11.50 -4.24 3.52
N VAL A 47 10.47 -5.05 3.82
CA VAL A 47 9.67 -5.74 2.80
C VAL A 47 8.89 -4.74 1.95
N ALA A 48 8.27 -3.72 2.55
CA ALA A 48 7.54 -2.69 1.81
C ALA A 48 8.45 -1.91 0.87
N ASP A 49 9.66 -1.55 1.32
CA ASP A 49 10.65 -0.82 0.51
C ASP A 49 11.12 -1.68 -0.68
N ASP A 50 11.36 -2.98 -0.44
CA ASP A 50 11.72 -3.92 -1.51
C ASP A 50 10.59 -4.10 -2.54
N LEU A 51 9.35 -4.23 -2.08
CA LEU A 51 8.18 -4.31 -2.96
C LEU A 51 7.97 -3.03 -3.77
N ALA A 52 8.19 -1.86 -3.17
CA ALA A 52 8.10 -0.57 -3.87
C ALA A 52 9.15 -0.49 -4.99
N ARG A 53 10.40 -0.90 -4.70
CA ARG A 53 11.47 -0.95 -5.71
C ARG A 53 11.15 -1.90 -6.86
N ARG A 54 10.67 -3.12 -6.56
CA ARG A 54 10.25 -4.09 -7.58
C ARG A 54 9.04 -3.60 -8.38
N GLY A 55 8.12 -2.89 -7.73
CA GLY A 55 6.97 -2.26 -8.38
C GLY A 55 7.39 -1.19 -9.38
N ALA A 56 8.30 -0.29 -9.00
CA ALA A 56 8.84 0.71 -9.90
C ALA A 56 9.60 0.08 -11.09
N GLU A 57 10.31 -1.03 -10.85
CA GLU A 57 10.95 -1.79 -11.92
C GLU A 57 9.95 -2.40 -12.91
N ALA A 58 8.90 -3.06 -12.42
CA ALA A 58 7.85 -3.60 -13.27
C ALA A 58 7.08 -2.49 -14.02
N LEU A 59 6.85 -1.33 -13.39
CA LEU A 59 6.17 -0.22 -14.06
C LEU A 59 6.92 0.26 -15.30
N ARG A 60 8.27 0.30 -15.27
CA ARG A 60 9.08 0.71 -16.43
C ARG A 60 8.84 -0.15 -17.67
N THR A 61 8.46 -1.42 -17.50
CA THR A 61 8.18 -2.33 -18.62
C THR A 61 6.72 -2.27 -19.09
N LEU A 62 5.82 -1.72 -18.28
CA LEU A 62 4.37 -1.71 -18.50
C LEU A 62 3.81 -0.34 -18.89
N LEU A 63 4.59 0.73 -18.67
CA LEU A 63 4.20 2.11 -18.94
C LEU A 63 4.54 2.48 -20.37
N ASP A 64 3.54 2.92 -21.12
CA ASP A 64 3.75 3.58 -22.40
C ASP A 64 4.15 5.04 -22.17
N ALA A 65 5.43 5.36 -22.44
CA ALA A 65 5.99 6.67 -22.11
C ALA A 65 5.30 7.87 -22.80
N PRO A 66 4.90 7.81 -24.09
CA PRO A 66 4.23 8.91 -24.77
C PRO A 66 2.83 9.21 -24.21
N THR A 67 2.05 8.17 -23.87
CA THR A 67 0.67 8.34 -23.42
C THR A 67 0.51 8.33 -21.91
N GLN A 68 1.56 7.94 -21.17
CA GLN A 68 1.54 7.69 -19.72
C GLN A 68 0.48 6.67 -19.31
N THR A 69 0.13 5.75 -20.22
CA THR A 69 -0.87 4.71 -19.96
C THR A 69 -0.23 3.40 -19.50
N LEU A 70 -0.94 2.68 -18.65
CA LEU A 70 -0.53 1.38 -18.12
C LEU A 70 -1.14 0.26 -18.96
N ASP A 71 -0.34 -0.70 -19.42
CA ASP A 71 -0.86 -1.94 -19.99
C ASP A 71 -1.57 -2.77 -18.92
N VAL A 72 -2.91 -2.73 -18.96
CA VAL A 72 -3.78 -3.42 -18.00
C VAL A 72 -3.63 -4.93 -18.07
N THR A 73 -3.45 -5.50 -19.25
CA THR A 73 -3.37 -6.96 -19.42
C THR A 73 -2.08 -7.48 -18.81
N ALA A 74 -0.97 -6.84 -19.13
CA ALA A 74 0.33 -7.20 -18.58
C ALA A 74 0.43 -6.88 -17.07
N TRP A 75 -0.23 -5.82 -16.59
CA TRP A 75 -0.36 -5.56 -15.15
C TRP A 75 -1.15 -6.65 -14.41
N LEU A 76 -2.27 -7.12 -14.96
CA LEU A 76 -3.05 -8.20 -14.36
C LEU A 76 -2.28 -9.54 -14.35
N ALA A 77 -1.38 -9.76 -15.30
CA ALA A 77 -0.51 -10.93 -15.37
C ALA A 77 0.63 -10.94 -14.33
N LEU A 78 0.91 -9.80 -13.69
CA LEU A 78 1.91 -9.75 -12.61
C LEU A 78 1.51 -10.59 -11.40
N PRO A 79 2.49 -11.03 -10.58
CA PRO A 79 2.22 -11.54 -9.24
C PRO A 79 1.37 -10.56 -8.42
N ASP A 80 0.40 -11.09 -7.68
CA ASP A 80 -0.55 -10.30 -6.87
C ASP A 80 0.14 -9.24 -6.00
N LEU A 81 1.29 -9.60 -5.40
CA LEU A 81 2.08 -8.73 -4.53
C LEU A 81 2.67 -7.49 -5.23
N LEU A 82 2.83 -7.52 -6.57
CA LEU A 82 3.38 -6.39 -7.34
C LEU A 82 2.29 -5.48 -7.90
N ARG A 83 1.04 -5.94 -8.03
CA ARG A 83 -0.03 -5.15 -8.65
C ARG A 83 -0.29 -3.84 -7.92
N ALA A 84 -0.31 -3.87 -6.58
CA ALA A 84 -0.51 -2.68 -5.77
C ALA A 84 0.68 -1.71 -5.80
N PRO A 85 1.93 -2.15 -5.60
CA PRO A 85 3.11 -1.29 -5.78
C PRO A 85 3.19 -0.63 -7.16
N VAL A 86 2.94 -1.38 -8.25
CA VAL A 86 2.95 -0.83 -9.61
C VAL A 86 1.92 0.29 -9.77
N LEU A 87 0.69 0.06 -9.30
CA LEU A 87 -0.38 1.04 -9.37
C LEU A 87 -0.05 2.30 -8.54
N ALA A 88 0.53 2.12 -7.35
CA ALA A 88 0.98 3.24 -6.51
C ALA A 88 2.08 4.06 -7.20
N CYS A 89 3.08 3.40 -7.79
CA CYS A 89 4.16 4.06 -8.52
C CYS A 89 3.66 4.80 -9.77
N TRP A 90 2.60 4.32 -10.42
CA TRP A 90 2.02 4.97 -11.59
C TRP A 90 1.16 6.18 -11.22
N LEU A 91 0.34 6.07 -10.17
CA LEU A 91 -0.60 7.13 -9.76
C LEU A 91 0.07 8.27 -9.00
N HIS A 92 1.13 7.99 -8.23
CA HIS A 92 1.77 8.98 -7.36
C HIS A 92 2.33 10.19 -8.14
N PRO A 93 3.05 10.03 -9.26
CA PRO A 93 3.50 11.16 -10.08
C PRO A 93 2.35 11.96 -10.71
N LEU A 94 1.17 11.37 -10.87
CA LEU A 94 -0.03 12.01 -11.42
C LEU A 94 -0.81 12.81 -10.36
N GLY A 95 -0.34 12.82 -9.10
CA GLY A 95 -1.05 13.45 -7.99
C GLY A 95 -2.35 12.74 -7.60
N LEU A 96 -2.51 11.49 -8.03
CA LEU A 96 -3.69 10.68 -7.75
C LEU A 96 -3.47 9.84 -6.49
N ASP A 97 -4.54 9.72 -5.69
CA ASP A 97 -4.50 8.89 -4.50
C ASP A 97 -4.26 7.42 -4.83
N VAL A 98 -3.41 6.79 -4.03
CA VAL A 98 -3.20 5.35 -4.12
C VAL A 98 -4.46 4.66 -3.60
N PRO A 99 -5.16 3.88 -4.44
CA PRO A 99 -6.41 3.24 -4.03
C PRO A 99 -6.16 2.26 -2.89
N SER A 100 -7.08 2.21 -1.93
CA SER A 100 -7.08 1.24 -0.83
C SER A 100 -7.10 -0.21 -1.34
N SER A 101 -6.77 -1.18 -0.48
CA SER A 101 -6.84 -2.60 -0.84
C SER A 101 -8.22 -3.02 -1.37
N ALA A 102 -9.30 -2.47 -0.80
CA ALA A 102 -10.66 -2.74 -1.26
C ALA A 102 -10.94 -2.15 -2.65
N GLN A 103 -10.59 -0.87 -2.86
CA GLN A 103 -10.74 -0.20 -4.15
C GLN A 103 -9.92 -0.89 -5.26
N ARG A 104 -8.69 -1.34 -4.96
CA ARG A 104 -7.87 -2.11 -5.90
C ARG A 104 -8.50 -3.45 -6.27
N GLY A 105 -9.07 -4.16 -5.30
CA GLY A 105 -9.77 -5.42 -5.56
C GLY A 105 -10.95 -5.22 -6.52
N ALA A 106 -11.78 -4.20 -6.26
CA ALA A 106 -12.89 -3.84 -7.13
C ALA A 106 -12.42 -3.47 -8.55
N LEU A 107 -11.39 -2.63 -8.67
CA LEU A 107 -10.81 -2.23 -9.96
C LEU A 107 -10.29 -3.44 -10.76
N GLN A 108 -9.61 -4.39 -10.10
CA GLN A 108 -9.16 -5.62 -10.77
C GLN A 108 -10.32 -6.48 -11.26
N THR A 109 -11.41 -6.57 -10.50
CA THR A 109 -12.62 -7.30 -10.93
C THR A 109 -13.26 -6.64 -12.14
N MET A 110 -13.50 -5.32 -12.08
CA MET A 110 -14.09 -4.56 -13.18
C MET A 110 -13.28 -4.66 -14.47
N LEU A 111 -11.95 -4.56 -14.39
CA LEU A 111 -11.07 -4.66 -15.56
C LEU A 111 -11.05 -6.05 -16.17
N ARG A 112 -11.16 -7.11 -15.35
CA ARG A 112 -11.28 -8.49 -15.87
C ARG A 112 -12.63 -8.73 -16.54
N GLU A 113 -13.71 -8.15 -16.02
CA GLU A 113 -15.04 -8.23 -16.63
C GLU A 113 -15.07 -7.48 -17.97
N ALA A 114 -14.58 -6.24 -18.00
CA ALA A 114 -14.50 -5.45 -19.23
C ALA A 114 -13.61 -6.11 -20.32
N ALA A 115 -12.62 -6.92 -19.93
CA ALA A 115 -11.81 -7.68 -20.88
C ALA A 115 -12.52 -8.92 -21.47
N ARG A 116 -13.59 -9.42 -20.81
CA ARG A 116 -14.40 -10.55 -21.31
C ARG A 116 -15.49 -10.11 -22.28
N ASP A 117 -15.89 -8.84 -22.21
CA ASP A 117 -16.96 -8.26 -23.04
C ASP A 117 -16.47 -7.76 -24.42
N ARG A 118 -15.17 -7.91 -24.72
CA ARG A 118 -14.52 -7.47 -25.97
C ARG A 118 -14.17 -8.65 -26.87
#